data_AF-A0A382CR34-F1
#
_entry.id   AF-A0A382CR34-F1
#
_cell.length_a   1.000
_cell.length_b   1.000
_cell.length_c   1.000
_cell.angle_alpha   90.00
_cell.angle_beta   90.00
_cell.angle_gamma   90.00
#
_symmetry.space_group_name_H-M   'P 1'
#
loop_
_entity.id
_entity.type
_entity.pdbx_description
1 polymer ?
#
loop_
_entity_poly.entity_id
_entity_poly.type
_entity_poly.pdbx_seq_one_letter_code
_entity_poly.pdbx_strand_id
1 'polypeptide(L)'
;MRTITIFTQLMNTTLRSLTLLLRERKGQSLAEFAVITAMMATFVTTSIPKFSEIMEIGKETKSIQELDKLLVQAKNFYDETATLEGRGRLPGQDKYDLQVGQYTDTLDVFNDLKLFTTFENENIGKKWVSVFGTDHSDASMPSASFFEDDTVTADGFGYSPGGKKYCENCAEGRETGADAWLRLFTREVLISPYQDGHYIYVVVPGSGTGEDVISPKIFVADAENPKDLHKYIAL
;
A
#
# COMPACT_ATOMS: atom_id res chain seq x y z
N MET A 1 0.63 -2.52 -83.09
CA MET A 1 1.89 -1.86 -82.67
C MET A 1 1.71 -0.50 -81.99
N ARG A 2 0.54 0.17 -82.07
CA ARG A 2 0.29 1.48 -81.41
C ARG A 2 -0.18 1.42 -79.94
N THR A 3 -0.65 0.26 -79.46
CA THR A 3 -1.18 0.10 -78.09
C THR A 3 -0.11 -0.11 -77.02
N ILE A 4 1.04 -0.72 -77.39
CA ILE A 4 2.18 -0.96 -76.48
C ILE A 4 2.93 0.36 -76.15
N THR A 5 2.97 1.30 -77.10
CA THR A 5 3.62 2.61 -76.93
C THR A 5 2.86 3.58 -76.01
N ILE A 6 1.53 3.47 -75.94
CA ILE A 6 0.69 4.31 -75.06
C ILE A 6 0.81 3.87 -73.60
N PHE A 7 0.86 2.56 -73.34
CA PHE A 7 0.97 2.01 -71.98
C PHE A 7 2.33 2.32 -71.32
N THR A 8 3.40 2.28 -72.12
CA THR A 8 4.75 2.67 -71.67
C THR A 8 4.87 4.18 -71.42
N GLN A 9 4.19 5.04 -72.20
CA GLN A 9 4.11 6.48 -71.91
C GLN A 9 3.33 6.78 -70.62
N LEU A 10 2.21 6.09 -70.36
CA LEU A 10 1.40 6.28 -69.16
C LEU A 10 2.13 5.85 -67.87
N MET A 11 2.81 4.70 -67.87
CA MET A 11 3.64 4.25 -66.74
C MET A 11 4.81 5.21 -66.47
N ASN A 12 5.40 5.78 -67.51
CA ASN A 12 6.49 6.73 -67.34
C ASN A 12 5.98 8.05 -66.75
N THR A 13 4.75 8.49 -67.07
CA THR A 13 4.15 9.70 -66.45
C THR A 13 3.76 9.50 -64.99
N THR A 14 3.27 8.33 -64.59
CA THR A 14 2.93 8.02 -63.19
C THR A 14 4.18 7.82 -62.32
N LEU A 15 5.21 7.16 -62.85
CA LEU A 15 6.53 7.09 -62.19
C LEU A 15 7.19 8.46 -62.06
N ARG A 16 7.03 9.34 -63.06
CA ARG A 16 7.51 10.73 -62.97
C ARG A 16 6.75 11.55 -61.93
N SER A 17 5.45 11.36 -61.76
CA SER A 17 4.68 12.06 -60.72
C SER A 17 5.05 11.57 -59.32
N LEU A 18 5.28 10.26 -59.14
CA LEU A 18 5.77 9.67 -57.89
C LEU A 18 7.17 10.15 -57.53
N THR A 19 8.08 10.17 -58.50
CA THR A 19 9.44 10.70 -58.30
C THR A 19 9.45 12.21 -58.07
N LEU A 20 8.50 12.97 -58.62
CA LEU A 20 8.31 14.40 -58.31
C LEU A 20 7.67 14.64 -56.93
N LEU A 21 6.79 13.74 -56.46
CA LEU A 21 6.27 13.76 -55.08
C LEU A 21 7.36 13.42 -54.04
N LEU A 22 8.31 12.57 -54.42
CA LEU A 22 9.51 12.22 -53.64
C LEU A 22 10.69 13.18 -53.88
N ARG A 23 10.60 14.10 -54.85
CA ARG A 23 11.65 15.06 -55.20
C ARG A 23 11.68 16.19 -54.18
N GLU A 24 12.47 15.97 -53.15
CA GLU A 24 13.06 16.93 -52.22
C GLU A 24 12.24 18.20 -51.91
N ARG A 25 11.39 18.08 -50.88
CA ARG A 25 11.11 19.22 -50.00
C ARG A 25 12.37 19.42 -49.15
N LYS A 26 13.18 20.43 -49.50
CA LYS A 26 14.42 20.84 -48.82
C LYS A 26 14.33 20.64 -47.29
N GLY A 27 15.37 20.07 -46.67
CA GLY A 27 15.44 19.62 -45.27
C GLY A 27 15.14 20.62 -44.13
N GLN A 28 14.54 21.77 -44.42
CA GLN A 28 14.05 22.75 -43.44
C GLN A 28 12.99 22.17 -42.51
N SER A 29 11.98 21.44 -43.01
CA SER A 29 10.93 20.86 -42.16
C SER A 29 11.41 19.69 -41.29
N LEU A 30 12.32 18.86 -41.82
CA LEU A 30 12.94 17.77 -41.06
C LEU A 30 13.86 18.31 -39.96
N ALA A 31 14.65 19.34 -40.28
CA ALA A 31 15.51 20.00 -39.30
C ALA A 31 14.68 20.69 -38.21
N GLU A 32 13.56 21.33 -38.55
CA GLU A 32 12.67 21.95 -37.57
C GLU A 32 12.02 20.92 -36.63
N PHE A 33 11.52 19.81 -37.17
CA PHE A 33 11.01 18.71 -36.33
C PHE A 33 12.11 18.09 -35.46
N ALA A 34 13.31 17.89 -36.01
CA ALA A 34 14.47 17.39 -35.26
C ALA A 34 14.88 18.37 -34.15
N VAL A 35 14.82 19.68 -34.38
CA VAL A 35 15.13 20.70 -33.38
C VAL A 35 14.07 20.71 -32.27
N ILE A 36 12.78 20.66 -32.60
CA ILE A 36 11.70 20.63 -31.60
C ILE A 36 11.78 19.35 -30.77
N THR A 37 11.96 18.19 -31.41
CA THR A 37 12.12 16.91 -30.71
C THR A 37 13.39 16.89 -29.87
N ALA A 38 14.50 17.45 -30.36
CA ALA A 38 15.72 17.60 -29.56
C ALA A 38 15.51 18.52 -28.36
N MET A 39 14.82 19.66 -28.53
CA MET A 39 14.50 20.58 -27.42
C MET A 39 13.56 19.91 -26.40
N MET A 40 12.50 19.24 -26.85
CA MET A 40 11.62 18.48 -25.97
C MET A 40 12.35 17.34 -25.27
N ALA A 41 13.20 16.59 -25.99
CA ALA A 41 14.02 15.54 -25.40
C ALA A 41 14.94 16.11 -24.34
N THR A 42 15.64 17.22 -24.60
CA THR A 42 16.49 17.86 -23.59
C THR A 42 15.70 18.32 -22.37
N PHE A 43 14.54 18.96 -22.56
CA PHE A 43 13.68 19.38 -21.46
C PHE A 43 13.13 18.20 -20.64
N VAL A 44 12.70 17.13 -21.30
CA VAL A 44 12.25 15.90 -20.64
C VAL A 44 13.42 15.28 -19.87
N THR A 45 14.60 15.15 -20.48
CA THR A 45 15.79 14.58 -19.81
C THR A 45 16.26 15.38 -18.60
N THR A 46 16.17 16.72 -18.63
CA THR A 46 16.55 17.55 -17.49
C THR A 46 15.48 17.57 -16.40
N SER A 47 14.21 17.35 -16.75
CA SER A 47 13.11 17.32 -15.78
C SER A 47 12.84 15.93 -15.18
N ILE A 48 13.24 14.84 -15.85
CA ILE A 48 13.13 13.45 -15.36
C ILE A 48 13.58 13.28 -13.90
N PRO A 49 14.79 13.72 -13.46
CA PRO A 49 15.20 13.52 -12.08
C PRO A 49 14.28 14.23 -11.08
N LYS A 50 13.80 15.45 -11.40
CA LYS A 50 12.90 16.19 -10.51
C LYS A 50 11.50 15.59 -10.50
N PHE A 51 10.99 15.13 -11.64
CA PHE A 51 9.71 14.42 -11.70
C PHE A 51 9.75 13.09 -10.94
N SER A 52 10.87 12.37 -10.98
CA SER A 52 11.07 11.16 -10.17
C SER A 52 11.00 11.46 -8.68
N GLU A 53 11.67 12.53 -8.23
CA GLU A 53 11.61 12.97 -6.82
C GLU A 53 10.19 13.36 -6.39
N ILE A 54 9.47 14.14 -7.21
CA ILE A 54 8.08 14.52 -6.94
C ILE A 54 7.16 13.29 -6.90
N MET A 55 7.38 12.32 -7.79
CA MET A 55 6.61 11.09 -7.81
C MET A 55 6.84 10.27 -6.53
N GLU A 56 8.06 10.23 -6.03
CA GLU A 56 8.40 9.52 -4.80
C GLU A 56 7.75 10.16 -3.56
N ILE A 57 7.85 11.49 -3.44
CA ILE A 57 7.13 12.26 -2.41
C ILE A 57 5.61 12.05 -2.53
N GLY A 58 5.09 11.90 -3.75
CA GLY A 58 3.69 11.60 -4.00
C GLY A 58 3.25 10.24 -3.44
N LYS A 59 4.11 9.21 -3.49
CA LYS A 59 3.84 7.91 -2.87
C LYS A 59 3.92 8.00 -1.35
N GLU A 60 4.95 8.66 -0.81
CA GLU A 60 5.10 8.84 0.64
C GLU A 60 3.88 9.54 1.24
N THR A 61 3.47 10.66 0.63
CA THR A 61 2.29 11.43 1.08
C THR A 61 1.00 10.64 0.98
N LYS A 62 0.82 9.86 -0.09
CA LYS A 62 -0.34 8.97 -0.22
C LYS A 62 -0.33 7.87 0.83
N SER A 63 0.80 7.21 1.07
CA SER A 63 0.90 6.18 2.11
C SER A 63 0.57 6.75 3.49
N ILE A 64 1.11 7.93 3.82
CA ILE A 64 0.79 8.65 5.08
C ILE A 64 -0.71 8.93 5.20
N GLN A 65 -1.38 9.36 4.13
CA GLN A 65 -2.82 9.61 4.14
C GLN A 65 -3.63 8.32 4.37
N GLU A 66 -3.23 7.20 3.78
CA GLU A 66 -3.89 5.92 4.02
C GLU A 66 -3.67 5.44 5.47
N LEU A 67 -2.47 5.62 6.05
CA LEU A 67 -2.20 5.35 7.46
C LEU A 67 -3.08 6.22 8.38
N ASP A 68 -3.28 7.49 8.05
CA ASP A 68 -4.16 8.38 8.82
C ASP A 68 -5.63 7.88 8.76
N LYS A 69 -6.09 7.32 7.63
CA LYS A 69 -7.43 6.68 7.55
C LYS A 69 -7.53 5.46 8.46
N LEU A 70 -6.50 4.61 8.51
CA LEU A 70 -6.45 3.46 9.43
C LEU A 70 -6.63 3.92 10.89
N LEU A 71 -5.91 4.98 11.29
CA LEU A 71 -6.01 5.52 12.65
C LEU A 71 -7.39 6.11 12.95
N VAL A 72 -8.01 6.81 12.00
CA VAL A 72 -9.36 7.34 12.18
C VAL A 72 -10.37 6.21 12.38
N GLN A 73 -10.28 5.13 11.59
CA GLN A 73 -11.17 3.98 11.75
C GLN A 73 -10.93 3.23 13.06
N ALA A 74 -9.67 3.06 13.45
CA ALA A 74 -9.33 2.46 14.75
C ALA A 74 -9.90 3.28 15.92
N LYS A 75 -9.82 4.61 15.84
CA LYS A 75 -10.40 5.50 16.85
C LYS A 75 -11.92 5.38 16.90
N ASN A 76 -12.60 5.38 15.76
CA ASN A 76 -14.06 5.21 15.71
C ASN A 76 -14.47 3.87 16.34
N PHE A 77 -13.74 2.78 16.04
CA PHE A 77 -13.98 1.47 16.64
C PHE A 77 -13.78 1.47 18.16
N TYR A 78 -12.74 2.16 18.65
CA TYR A 78 -12.52 2.33 20.08
C TYR A 78 -13.67 3.09 20.75
N ASP A 79 -14.12 4.19 20.16
CA ASP A 79 -15.21 5.01 20.69
C ASP A 79 -16.54 4.20 20.71
N GLU A 80 -16.83 3.44 19.65
CA GLU A 80 -18.01 2.56 19.58
C GLU A 80 -17.96 1.47 20.66
N THR A 81 -16.85 0.74 20.78
CA THR A 81 -16.70 -0.31 21.79
C THR A 81 -16.69 0.26 23.21
N ALA A 82 -16.14 1.46 23.43
CA ALA A 82 -16.20 2.15 24.71
C ALA A 82 -17.65 2.44 25.13
N THR A 83 -18.53 2.79 24.18
CA THR A 83 -19.95 3.03 24.48
C THR A 83 -20.75 1.75 24.71
N LEU A 84 -20.46 0.68 23.95
CA LEU A 84 -21.20 -0.58 24.01
C LEU A 84 -20.76 -1.48 25.18
N GLU A 85 -19.44 -1.60 25.37
CA GLU A 85 -18.81 -2.53 26.31
C GLU A 85 -18.34 -1.81 27.60
N GLY A 86 -18.44 -0.48 27.65
CA GLY A 86 -18.01 0.37 28.78
C GLY A 86 -16.49 0.61 28.84
N ARG A 87 -15.70 -0.11 28.05
CA ARG A 87 -14.26 0.11 27.83
C ARG A 87 -13.94 -0.07 26.36
N GLY A 88 -13.20 0.87 25.78
CA GLY A 88 -12.83 0.81 24.39
C GLY A 88 -11.73 -0.22 24.14
N ARG A 89 -11.82 -0.90 23.01
CA ARG A 89 -10.80 -1.82 22.48
C ARG A 89 -10.52 -1.48 21.03
N LEU A 90 -9.38 -1.96 20.54
CA LEU A 90 -8.91 -1.73 19.17
C LEU A 90 -9.26 -2.91 18.24
N PRO A 91 -9.21 -2.72 16.91
CA PRO A 91 -9.43 -3.80 15.95
C PRO A 91 -8.44 -4.95 16.18
N GLY A 92 -8.90 -6.21 16.07
CA GLY A 92 -8.10 -7.41 16.38
C GLY A 92 -7.82 -7.65 17.87
N GLN A 93 -8.19 -6.71 18.75
CA GLN A 93 -7.98 -6.82 20.19
C GLN A 93 -9.19 -7.48 20.86
N ASP A 94 -8.91 -8.37 21.82
CA ASP A 94 -9.93 -9.07 22.60
C ASP A 94 -10.52 -8.23 23.71
N LYS A 95 -9.61 -7.77 24.56
CA LYS A 95 -9.87 -6.95 25.72
C LYS A 95 -8.81 -5.86 25.74
N TYR A 96 -9.12 -4.74 26.38
CA TYR A 96 -8.25 -3.57 26.40
C TYR A 96 -6.84 -3.85 26.95
N ASP A 97 -6.67 -4.89 27.78
CA ASP A 97 -5.44 -5.33 28.44
C ASP A 97 -4.65 -6.39 27.66
N LEU A 98 -5.16 -6.85 26.51
CA LEU A 98 -4.52 -7.85 25.67
C LEU A 98 -3.83 -7.19 24.48
N GLN A 99 -2.61 -7.61 24.17
CA GLN A 99 -1.86 -7.07 23.04
C GLN A 99 -2.31 -7.70 21.70
N VAL A 100 -2.08 -6.98 20.60
CA VAL A 100 -2.14 -7.53 19.24
C VAL A 100 -0.75 -7.43 18.63
N GLY A 101 -0.20 -8.56 18.22
CA GLY A 101 1.22 -8.69 17.91
C GLY A 101 2.04 -9.12 19.14
N GLN A 102 3.34 -8.84 19.12
CA GLN A 102 4.27 -9.32 20.17
C GLN A 102 4.82 -8.22 21.08
N TYR A 103 4.19 -7.04 21.12
CA TYR A 103 4.68 -5.91 21.91
C TYR A 103 3.80 -5.61 23.13
N THR A 104 4.42 -5.52 24.31
CA THR A 104 3.80 -5.13 25.57
C THR A 104 3.97 -3.65 25.89
N ASP A 105 5.05 -3.04 25.39
CA ASP A 105 5.48 -1.70 25.76
C ASP A 105 5.75 -0.81 24.54
N THR A 106 5.34 0.45 24.62
CA THR A 106 5.55 1.41 23.51
C THR A 106 7.01 1.71 23.24
N LEU A 107 7.87 1.63 24.27
CA LEU A 107 9.29 1.92 24.11
C LEU A 107 9.99 0.89 23.22
N ASP A 108 9.60 -0.38 23.36
CA ASP A 108 10.15 -1.48 22.55
C ASP A 108 9.73 -1.35 21.09
N VAL A 109 8.48 -0.93 20.83
CA VAL A 109 8.00 -0.61 19.48
C VAL A 109 8.86 0.48 18.84
N PHE A 110 9.13 1.59 19.54
CA PHE A 110 9.95 2.67 19.01
C PHE A 110 11.42 2.29 18.80
N ASN A 111 11.96 1.40 19.64
CA ASN A 111 13.34 0.93 19.50
C ASN A 111 13.49 0.01 18.28
N ASP A 112 12.54 -0.91 18.09
CA ASP A 112 12.52 -1.80 16.93
C ASP A 112 12.22 -1.02 15.64
N LEU A 113 11.29 -0.05 15.65
CA LEU A 113 10.97 0.78 14.49
C LEU A 113 12.19 1.52 13.91
N LYS A 114 13.13 1.94 14.76
CA LYS A 114 14.38 2.59 14.28
C LYS A 114 15.25 1.67 13.43
N LEU A 115 15.14 0.36 13.65
CA LEU A 115 15.87 -0.70 12.95
C LEU A 115 15.06 -1.30 11.80
N PHE A 116 13.77 -0.93 11.67
CA PHE A 116 12.85 -1.56 10.73
C PHE A 116 12.73 -0.74 9.45
N THR A 117 13.73 -0.88 8.57
CA THR A 117 13.80 -0.12 7.30
C THR A 117 13.25 -0.86 6.10
N THR A 118 13.09 -2.18 6.18
CA THR A 118 12.61 -3.03 5.07
C THR A 118 11.73 -4.16 5.59
N PHE A 119 10.79 -4.62 4.77
CA PHE A 119 9.85 -5.71 5.09
C PHE A 119 10.51 -7.07 5.36
N GLU A 120 11.77 -7.28 4.96
CA GLU A 120 12.49 -8.56 5.07
C GLU A 120 12.98 -8.88 6.49
N ASN A 121 12.85 -7.96 7.44
CA ASN A 121 13.37 -8.17 8.80
C ASN A 121 12.53 -9.22 9.54
N GLU A 122 13.03 -10.46 9.60
CA GLU A 122 12.33 -11.60 10.21
C GLU A 122 12.03 -11.40 11.71
N ASN A 123 12.95 -10.81 12.47
CA ASN A 123 12.81 -10.69 13.92
C ASN A 123 11.76 -9.66 14.32
N ILE A 124 11.65 -8.57 13.54
CA ILE A 124 10.70 -7.49 13.80
C ILE A 124 9.38 -7.79 13.10
N GLY A 125 9.41 -8.23 11.83
CA GLY A 125 8.22 -8.50 11.02
C GLY A 125 7.23 -9.45 11.70
N LYS A 126 7.72 -10.52 12.34
CA LYS A 126 6.87 -11.49 13.08
C LYS A 126 6.11 -10.90 14.26
N LYS A 127 6.53 -9.75 14.76
CA LYS A 127 5.88 -9.06 15.88
C LYS A 127 4.69 -8.22 15.42
N TRP A 128 4.60 -7.92 14.13
CA TRP A 128 3.57 -7.11 13.51
C TRP A 128 2.51 -7.98 12.86
N VAL A 129 1.28 -7.46 12.81
CA VAL A 129 0.12 -8.14 12.24
C VAL A 129 -0.32 -7.43 10.97
N SER A 130 -0.72 -8.19 9.95
CA SER A 130 -1.30 -7.63 8.73
C SER A 130 -2.67 -6.98 8.98
N VAL A 131 -2.91 -5.79 8.42
CA VAL A 131 -4.21 -5.09 8.52
C VAL A 131 -5.31 -5.82 7.75
N PHE A 132 -5.04 -6.29 6.52
CA PHE A 132 -6.05 -6.92 5.64
C PHE A 132 -5.79 -8.42 5.38
N GLY A 133 -5.01 -9.07 6.25
CA GLY A 133 -4.60 -10.46 6.09
C GLY A 133 -3.40 -10.63 5.15
N THR A 134 -2.81 -11.82 5.08
CA THR A 134 -1.63 -12.09 4.26
C THR A 134 -1.97 -12.48 2.81
N ASP A 135 -3.13 -13.12 2.63
CA ASP A 135 -3.50 -13.82 1.40
C ASP A 135 -4.61 -13.08 0.61
N HIS A 136 -4.83 -11.80 0.87
CA HIS A 136 -5.87 -11.03 0.17
C HIS A 136 -5.46 -10.75 -1.29
N SER A 137 -6.36 -10.98 -2.25
CA SER A 137 -6.03 -10.87 -3.69
C SER A 137 -5.49 -9.50 -4.10
N ASP A 138 -6.02 -8.45 -3.47
CA ASP A 138 -5.73 -7.06 -3.83
C ASP A 138 -4.59 -6.43 -3.00
N ALA A 139 -4.21 -7.05 -1.89
CA ALA A 139 -3.14 -6.61 -0.99
C ALA A 139 -2.37 -7.84 -0.49
N SER A 140 -1.79 -8.58 -1.43
CA SER A 140 -0.98 -9.74 -1.11
C SER A 140 0.27 -9.30 -0.39
N MET A 141 0.59 -9.99 0.69
CA MET A 141 1.83 -9.79 1.41
C MET A 141 3.04 -10.08 0.52
N PRO A 142 4.15 -9.30 0.60
CA PRO A 142 5.39 -9.58 -0.11
C PRO A 142 5.98 -10.93 0.31
N SER A 143 6.45 -11.73 -0.66
CA SER A 143 6.88 -13.11 -0.42
C SER A 143 8.09 -13.28 0.52
N ALA A 144 8.88 -12.24 0.72
CA ALA A 144 10.04 -12.23 1.61
C ALA A 144 9.76 -11.54 2.96
N SER A 145 8.50 -11.17 3.23
CA SER A 145 8.10 -10.63 4.52
C SER A 145 7.63 -11.71 5.49
N PHE A 146 7.65 -11.39 6.78
CA PHE A 146 7.38 -12.33 7.87
C PHE A 146 6.24 -11.84 8.78
N PHE A 147 5.30 -11.07 8.21
CA PHE A 147 4.15 -10.59 8.98
C PHE A 147 3.21 -11.74 9.33
N GLU A 148 2.66 -11.69 10.53
CA GLU A 148 1.70 -12.69 10.99
C GLU A 148 0.27 -12.21 10.74
N ASP A 149 -0.66 -13.15 10.62
CA ASP A 149 -2.09 -12.84 10.60
C ASP A 149 -2.73 -13.12 11.96
N ASP A 150 -3.67 -12.28 12.37
CA ASP A 150 -4.46 -12.53 13.57
C ASP A 150 -5.61 -13.48 13.21
N THR A 151 -5.35 -14.76 13.36
CA THR A 151 -6.32 -15.84 13.09
C THR A 151 -7.28 -16.08 14.25
N VAL A 152 -7.23 -15.35 15.37
CA VAL A 152 -8.02 -15.67 16.56
C VAL A 152 -9.46 -15.17 16.43
N THR A 153 -10.46 -16.01 16.70
CA THR A 153 -11.89 -15.65 16.68
C THR A 153 -12.70 -16.41 17.75
N ALA A 154 -13.87 -15.88 18.13
CA ALA A 154 -14.77 -16.51 19.10
C ALA A 154 -15.40 -17.83 18.60
N ASP A 155 -15.59 -18.00 17.28
CA ASP A 155 -16.24 -19.18 16.68
C ASP A 155 -15.25 -20.19 16.03
N GLY A 156 -13.94 -20.01 16.24
CA GLY A 156 -12.91 -20.71 15.46
C GLY A 156 -12.63 -22.12 15.95
N PHE A 157 -13.31 -23.15 15.46
CA PHE A 157 -12.98 -24.53 15.86
C PHE A 157 -11.71 -25.04 15.15
N GLY A 158 -10.64 -25.31 15.92
CA GLY A 158 -9.52 -26.19 15.54
C GLY A 158 -8.18 -25.49 15.23
N TYR A 159 -7.06 -26.21 15.47
CA TYR A 159 -5.74 -25.84 14.96
C TYR A 159 -5.63 -26.29 13.50
N SER A 160 -5.88 -25.38 12.57
CA SER A 160 -5.48 -25.53 11.17
C SER A 160 -4.36 -24.55 10.86
N PRO A 161 -3.28 -24.95 10.17
CA PRO A 161 -2.33 -24.00 9.59
C PRO A 161 -3.10 -23.05 8.66
N GLY A 162 -3.17 -21.76 9.00
CA GLY A 162 -3.99 -20.77 8.27
C GLY A 162 -5.49 -20.78 8.59
N GLY A 163 -5.94 -21.52 9.62
CA GLY A 163 -7.34 -21.55 10.06
C GLY A 163 -7.60 -20.72 11.31
N LYS A 164 -8.87 -20.30 11.50
CA LYS A 164 -9.27 -19.47 12.64
C LYS A 164 -9.06 -20.22 13.97
N LYS A 165 -8.30 -19.64 14.90
CA LYS A 165 -8.02 -20.20 16.24
C LYS A 165 -9.15 -19.86 17.21
N TYR A 166 -9.59 -20.85 17.98
CA TYR A 166 -10.60 -20.65 19.03
C TYR A 166 -9.99 -19.80 20.14
N CYS A 167 -10.75 -18.83 20.61
CA CYS A 167 -10.47 -18.20 21.89
C CYS A 167 -11.52 -18.57 22.93
N GLU A 168 -11.05 -19.11 24.06
CA GLU A 168 -11.92 -19.55 25.14
C GLU A 168 -12.57 -18.42 25.95
N ASN A 169 -12.00 -17.20 25.93
CA ASN A 169 -12.40 -16.12 26.86
C ASN A 169 -12.49 -14.73 26.20
N CYS A 170 -12.85 -14.72 24.92
CA CYS A 170 -12.97 -13.54 24.09
C CYS A 170 -14.36 -12.91 24.17
N ALA A 171 -14.47 -11.62 23.86
CA ALA A 171 -15.75 -10.93 23.79
C ALA A 171 -16.67 -11.57 22.73
N GLU A 172 -17.98 -11.62 22.99
CA GLU A 172 -18.97 -12.06 22.01
C GLU A 172 -18.89 -11.17 20.76
N GLY A 173 -18.55 -11.75 19.61
CA GLY A 173 -18.33 -11.02 18.36
C GLY A 173 -16.87 -10.61 18.07
N ARG A 174 -15.87 -11.24 18.72
CA ARG A 174 -14.46 -11.12 18.30
C ARG A 174 -14.26 -11.71 16.89
N GLU A 175 -14.07 -10.81 15.93
CA GLU A 175 -13.61 -11.10 14.58
C GLU A 175 -12.07 -11.23 14.54
N THR A 176 -11.54 -11.89 13.50
CA THR A 176 -10.09 -11.84 13.24
C THR A 176 -9.66 -10.40 12.98
N GLY A 177 -8.38 -10.08 13.20
CA GLY A 177 -7.85 -8.74 12.93
C GLY A 177 -8.20 -8.26 11.51
N ALA A 178 -7.94 -9.10 10.51
CA ALA A 178 -8.26 -8.82 9.10
C ALA A 178 -9.76 -8.62 8.85
N ASP A 179 -10.64 -9.46 9.41
CA ASP A 179 -12.09 -9.33 9.22
C ASP A 179 -12.63 -8.05 9.88
N ALA A 180 -12.09 -7.68 11.05
CA ALA A 180 -12.46 -6.45 11.75
C ALA A 180 -12.08 -5.20 10.95
N TRP A 181 -10.87 -5.17 10.39
CA TRP A 181 -10.43 -4.10 9.50
C TRP A 181 -11.24 -4.04 8.22
N LEU A 182 -11.50 -5.17 7.57
CA LEU A 182 -12.36 -5.23 6.38
C LEU A 182 -13.77 -4.69 6.69
N ARG A 183 -14.36 -5.03 7.84
CA ARG A 183 -15.67 -4.49 8.23
C ARG A 183 -15.64 -2.97 8.39
N LEU A 184 -14.60 -2.42 9.01
CA LEU A 184 -14.43 -0.97 9.17
C LEU A 184 -14.28 -0.22 7.84
N PHE A 185 -13.69 -0.87 6.84
CA PHE A 185 -13.55 -0.33 5.49
C PHE A 185 -14.66 -0.79 4.53
N THR A 186 -15.80 -1.29 5.03
CA THR A 186 -16.94 -1.73 4.19
C THR A 186 -16.52 -2.78 3.13
N ARG A 187 -15.57 -3.64 3.49
CA ARG A 187 -14.94 -4.69 2.65
C ARG A 187 -14.12 -4.16 1.48
N GLU A 188 -13.68 -2.91 1.56
CA GLU A 188 -12.64 -2.38 0.68
C GLU A 188 -11.27 -2.46 1.36
N VAL A 189 -10.23 -2.68 0.56
CA VAL A 189 -8.85 -2.80 1.04
C VAL A 189 -8.06 -1.57 0.62
N LEU A 190 -7.26 -1.05 1.53
CA LEU A 190 -6.28 -0.02 1.21
C LEU A 190 -5.02 -0.69 0.68
N ILE A 191 -4.57 -0.23 -0.49
CA ILE A 191 -3.38 -0.77 -1.17
C ILE A 191 -2.26 0.26 -1.06
N SER A 192 -1.08 -0.18 -0.64
CA SER A 192 0.10 0.69 -0.59
C SER A 192 0.45 1.18 -2.00
N PRO A 193 0.90 2.44 -2.16
CA PRO A 193 1.40 2.93 -3.45
C PRO A 193 2.75 2.30 -3.86
N TYR A 194 3.39 1.54 -2.95
CA TYR A 194 4.64 0.83 -3.19
C TYR A 194 4.39 -0.59 -3.71
N GLN A 195 5.34 -1.13 -4.47
CA GLN A 195 5.20 -2.48 -5.06
C GLN A 195 5.29 -3.57 -4.00
N ASP A 196 6.18 -3.40 -3.03
CA ASP A 196 6.40 -4.33 -1.92
C ASP A 196 5.80 -3.77 -0.61
N GLY A 197 4.97 -2.73 -0.70
CA GLY A 197 4.32 -2.10 0.44
C GLY A 197 3.13 -2.91 0.95
N HIS A 198 2.95 -2.92 2.26
CA HIS A 198 1.89 -3.68 2.93
C HIS A 198 1.53 -3.02 4.25
N TYR A 199 0.24 -2.84 4.54
CA TYR A 199 -0.16 -2.18 5.79
C TYR A 199 -0.16 -3.15 6.96
N ILE A 200 0.57 -2.77 8.00
CA ILE A 200 0.78 -3.55 9.22
C ILE A 200 0.40 -2.73 10.45
N TYR A 201 -0.01 -3.42 11.51
CA TYR A 201 -0.34 -2.79 12.78
C TYR A 201 0.09 -3.63 13.98
N VAL A 202 0.21 -2.95 15.12
CA VAL A 202 0.42 -3.55 16.43
C VAL A 202 -0.38 -2.76 17.45
N VAL A 203 -0.96 -3.46 18.42
CA VAL A 203 -1.65 -2.85 19.56
C VAL A 203 -0.86 -3.14 20.84
N VAL A 204 -0.43 -2.07 21.49
CA VAL A 204 0.14 -2.12 22.83
C VAL A 204 -1.01 -2.06 23.84
N PRO A 205 -1.08 -3.03 24.77
CA PRO A 205 -2.21 -3.16 25.68
C PRO A 205 -2.32 -1.95 26.63
N GLY A 206 -3.56 -1.63 26.99
CA GLY A 206 -3.85 -0.74 28.09
C GLY A 206 -3.60 -1.43 29.43
N SER A 207 -3.62 -0.66 30.51
CA SER A 207 -3.46 -1.22 31.86
C SER A 207 -4.18 -0.36 32.90
N GLY A 208 -4.27 -0.88 34.12
CA GLY A 208 -4.86 -0.17 35.25
C GLY A 208 -6.37 -0.33 35.40
N THR A 209 -6.87 0.18 36.53
CA THR A 209 -8.27 0.08 36.97
C THR A 209 -8.63 1.32 37.79
N GLY A 210 -9.90 1.74 37.78
CA GLY A 210 -10.34 2.89 38.56
C GLY A 210 -9.92 4.22 37.93
N GLU A 211 -9.21 5.06 38.68
CA GLU A 211 -8.76 6.38 38.20
C GLU A 211 -7.42 6.32 37.45
N ASP A 212 -6.64 5.25 37.59
CA ASP A 212 -5.35 5.04 36.90
C ASP A 212 -5.50 4.21 35.61
N VAL A 213 -6.56 4.43 34.84
CA VAL A 213 -6.80 3.69 33.59
C VAL A 213 -5.94 4.27 32.46
N ILE A 214 -5.14 3.40 31.84
CA ILE A 214 -4.33 3.69 30.66
C ILE A 214 -4.99 2.99 29.46
N SER A 215 -5.40 3.76 28.47
CA SER A 215 -5.96 3.22 27.22
C SER A 215 -4.90 2.48 26.41
N PRO A 216 -5.31 1.49 25.61
CA PRO A 216 -4.42 0.84 24.66
C PRO A 216 -3.99 1.81 23.56
N LYS A 217 -2.84 1.52 22.95
CA LYS A 217 -2.23 2.36 21.91
C LYS A 217 -2.04 1.52 20.65
N ILE A 218 -2.35 2.11 19.50
CA ILE A 218 -2.16 1.45 18.20
C ILE A 218 -1.06 2.13 17.40
N PHE A 219 -0.22 1.32 16.79
CA PHE A 219 0.77 1.74 15.81
C PHE A 219 0.40 1.10 14.48
N VAL A 220 0.44 1.89 13.42
CA VAL A 220 0.24 1.46 12.03
C VAL A 220 1.45 1.88 11.22
N ALA A 221 1.86 1.05 10.27
CA ALA A 221 2.98 1.33 9.40
C ALA A 221 2.80 0.74 8.00
N ASP A 222 3.55 1.26 7.05
CA ASP A 222 3.74 0.66 5.73
C ASP A 222 5.03 -0.18 5.74
N ALA A 223 4.91 -1.45 5.38
CA ALA A 223 5.99 -2.44 5.35
C ALA A 223 7.15 -2.05 4.43
N GLU A 224 6.93 -1.19 3.44
CA GLU A 224 8.00 -0.69 2.55
C GLU A 224 9.13 -0.05 3.35
N ASN A 225 8.80 0.88 4.25
CA ASN A 225 9.74 1.53 5.15
C ASN A 225 9.06 1.93 6.47
N PRO A 226 8.85 0.98 7.40
CA PRO A 226 8.13 1.22 8.65
C PRO A 226 8.78 2.29 9.53
N LYS A 227 10.10 2.45 9.42
CA LYS A 227 10.85 3.46 10.18
C LYS A 227 10.35 4.88 9.89
N ASP A 228 10.14 5.23 8.63
CA ASP A 228 9.73 6.59 8.23
C ASP A 228 8.21 6.67 7.96
N LEU A 229 7.61 5.58 7.49
CA LEU A 229 6.18 5.47 7.19
C LEU A 229 5.42 4.77 8.32
N HIS A 230 5.39 5.40 9.50
CA HIS A 230 4.55 4.96 10.61
C HIS A 230 3.75 6.10 11.23
N LYS A 231 2.63 5.73 11.84
CA LYS A 231 1.81 6.61 12.66
C LYS A 231 1.35 5.84 13.89
N TYR A 232 1.07 6.58 14.96
CA TYR A 232 0.50 5.98 16.17
C TYR A 232 -0.47 6.96 16.81
N ILE A 233 -1.41 6.41 17.56
CA ILE A 233 -2.32 7.18 18.40
C ILE A 233 -2.35 6.57 19.80
N ALA A 234 -2.36 7.47 20.79
CA ALA A 234 -2.72 7.12 22.15
C ALA A 234 -4.13 7.63 22.42
N LEU A 235 -5.00 6.75 22.90
CA LEU A 235 -6.43 6.99 23.06
C LEU A 235 -6.79 7.48 24.47
#